data_AF-A0A925WE52-F1
#
_entry.id   AF-A0A925WE52-F1
#
_cell.length_a   1.000
_cell.length_b   1.000
_cell.length_c   1.000
_cell.angle_alpha   90.00
_cell.angle_beta   90.00
_cell.angle_gamma   90.00
#
_symmetry.space_group_name_H-M   'P 1'
#
loop_
_entity.id
_entity.type
_entity.pdbx_description
1 polymer ?
#
loop_
_entity_poly.entity_id
_entity_poly.type
_entity_poly.pdbx_seq_one_letter_code
_entity_poly.pdbx_strand_id
1 'polypeptide(L)'
;MRFNLSSPLRLSIMAILCVLFAFTAFSASAKDSKFEAQLVWATMSEISPDPAHKPVNDETRKKLGELPLKWKNYFLVKQSDLSVPEKSSKDVTLSDKCKIAVKDIDGGKNFEVALFGKGESVLKRTQKLPKGEMFVLGGNAPDSTGWLVVLKRIE
;
A
#
# COMPACT_ATOMS: atom_id res chain seq x y z
N MET A 1 67.10 -28.50 -16.13
CA MET A 1 66.83 -27.09 -16.51
C MET A 1 65.69 -26.57 -15.63
N ARG A 2 65.98 -25.76 -14.62
CA ARG A 2 64.99 -25.24 -13.65
C ARG A 2 64.74 -23.77 -13.98
N PHE A 3 63.54 -23.45 -14.46
CA PHE A 3 63.13 -22.08 -14.73
C PHE A 3 62.88 -21.36 -13.39
N ASN A 4 63.81 -20.48 -13.00
CA ASN A 4 63.62 -19.55 -11.89
C ASN A 4 62.77 -18.39 -12.39
N LEU A 5 61.48 -18.40 -12.04
CA LEU A 5 60.55 -17.32 -12.31
C LEU A 5 60.76 -16.21 -11.28
N SER A 6 61.25 -15.06 -11.72
CA SER A 6 61.61 -13.92 -10.88
C SER A 6 60.39 -13.27 -10.20
N SER A 7 60.61 -12.84 -8.96
CA SER A 7 59.63 -12.36 -7.98
C SER A 7 58.74 -11.15 -8.35
N PRO A 8 59.12 -10.18 -9.21
CA PRO A 8 58.28 -8.98 -9.37
C PRO A 8 57.04 -9.20 -10.25
N LEU A 9 57.02 -10.26 -11.07
CA LEU A 9 55.92 -10.53 -12.00
C LEU A 9 54.66 -11.09 -11.31
N ARG A 10 54.81 -11.68 -10.12
CA ARG A 10 53.68 -12.20 -9.32
C ARG A 10 52.91 -11.11 -8.57
N LEU A 11 53.56 -9.99 -8.26
CA LEU A 11 52.92 -8.86 -7.57
C LEU A 11 52.04 -8.00 -8.48
N SER A 12 52.36 -7.91 -9.78
CA SER A 12 51.55 -7.13 -10.73
C SER A 12 50.22 -7.77 -11.10
N ILE A 13 50.12 -9.10 -11.13
CA ILE A 13 48.88 -9.81 -11.46
C ILE A 13 47.86 -9.71 -10.30
N MET A 14 48.36 -9.62 -9.06
CA MET A 14 47.51 -9.52 -7.88
C MET A 14 46.87 -8.12 -7.71
N ALA A 15 47.50 -7.06 -8.26
CA ALA A 15 46.95 -5.71 -8.24
C ALA A 15 45.81 -5.49 -9.25
N ILE A 16 45.84 -6.19 -10.39
CA ILE A 16 44.81 -6.07 -11.44
C ILE A 16 43.53 -6.82 -11.06
N LEU A 17 43.62 -7.87 -10.24
CA LEU A 17 42.45 -8.63 -9.79
C LEU A 17 41.62 -7.89 -8.71
N CYS A 18 42.22 -6.96 -7.96
CA CYS A 18 41.51 -6.18 -6.94
C CYS A 18 40.65 -5.03 -7.50
N VAL A 19 40.89 -4.58 -8.74
CA VAL A 19 40.13 -3.45 -9.34
C VAL A 19 38.79 -3.90 -9.93
N LEU A 20 38.60 -5.19 -10.20
CA LEU A 20 37.37 -5.71 -10.84
C LEU A 20 36.23 -6.04 -9.86
N PHE A 21 36.42 -5.90 -8.55
CA PHE A 21 35.38 -6.16 -7.54
C PHE A 21 34.68 -4.90 -7.00
N ALA A 22 34.99 -3.72 -7.53
CA ALA A 22 34.40 -2.45 -7.09
C ALA A 22 33.10 -2.08 -7.84
N PHE A 23 32.44 -3.03 -8.51
CA PHE A 23 31.01 -2.89 -8.80
C PHE A 23 30.23 -3.21 -7.52
N THR A 24 30.31 -2.30 -6.55
CA THR A 24 29.33 -2.25 -5.49
C THR A 24 27.98 -2.10 -6.15
N ALA A 25 27.17 -3.16 -6.03
CA ALA A 25 25.77 -3.11 -6.40
C ALA A 25 25.17 -1.89 -5.69
N PHE A 26 24.89 -0.84 -6.45
CA PHE A 26 24.05 0.26 -5.99
C PHE A 26 22.66 -0.35 -5.87
N SER A 27 22.40 -0.99 -4.73
CA SER A 27 21.04 -1.30 -4.31
C SER A 27 20.37 0.04 -4.11
N ALA A 28 19.73 0.55 -5.16
CA ALA A 28 18.76 1.62 -5.03
C ALA A 28 17.81 1.16 -3.92
N SER A 29 17.78 1.91 -2.83
CA SER A 29 16.86 1.63 -1.74
C SER A 29 15.46 1.75 -2.33
N ALA A 30 14.82 0.61 -2.53
CA ALA A 30 13.48 0.51 -3.03
C ALA A 30 12.57 1.28 -2.07
N LYS A 31 12.04 2.42 -2.52
CA LYS A 31 11.28 3.31 -1.63
C LYS A 31 9.92 2.68 -1.37
N ASP A 32 9.65 2.34 -0.12
CA ASP A 32 8.33 1.89 0.32
C ASP A 32 7.24 2.87 -0.13
N SER A 33 6.11 2.33 -0.58
CA SER A 33 4.90 3.12 -0.82
C SER A 33 4.08 3.19 0.47
N LYS A 34 3.75 4.40 0.92
CA LYS A 34 2.98 4.58 2.16
C LYS A 34 1.53 4.89 1.84
N PHE A 35 0.64 4.31 2.62
CA PHE A 35 -0.79 4.45 2.48
C PHE A 35 -1.44 4.77 3.81
N GLU A 36 -2.58 5.47 3.73
CA GLU A 36 -3.55 5.59 4.81
C GLU A 36 -4.81 4.83 4.38
N ALA A 37 -5.27 3.95 5.26
CA ALA A 37 -6.48 3.17 5.08
C ALA A 37 -7.54 3.63 6.10
N GLN A 38 -8.72 3.98 5.60
CA GLN A 38 -9.86 4.41 6.40
C GLN A 38 -11.01 3.42 6.26
N LEU A 39 -11.55 2.95 7.38
CA LEU A 39 -12.86 2.31 7.42
C LEU A 39 -13.92 3.39 7.62
N VAL A 40 -14.85 3.45 6.68
CA VAL A 40 -15.90 4.48 6.61
C VAL A 40 -17.27 3.81 6.67
N TRP A 41 -18.10 4.32 7.58
CA TRP A 41 -19.51 3.99 7.64
C TRP A 41 -20.30 5.04 6.85
N ALA A 42 -21.10 4.58 5.88
CA ALA A 42 -21.89 5.42 4.98
C ALA A 42 -23.37 5.26 5.29
N THR A 43 -24.12 6.37 5.29
CA THR A 43 -25.54 6.37 5.69
C THR A 43 -26.33 7.51 5.05
N MET A 44 -27.66 7.44 5.15
CA MET A 44 -28.60 8.55 4.95
C MET A 44 -28.73 9.45 6.18
N SER A 45 -28.50 8.91 7.37
CA SER A 45 -28.66 9.65 8.62
C SER A 45 -27.60 10.73 8.79
N GLU A 46 -27.97 11.88 9.35
CA GLU A 46 -27.03 12.99 9.62
C GLU A 46 -26.07 12.69 10.78
N ILE A 47 -26.39 11.68 11.59
CA ILE A 47 -25.60 11.28 12.76
C ILE A 47 -25.28 9.78 12.71
N SER A 48 -24.14 9.44 13.31
CA SER A 48 -23.79 8.06 13.62
C SER A 48 -24.43 7.61 14.93
N PRO A 49 -24.92 6.35 15.03
CA PRO A 49 -25.37 5.79 16.30
C PRO A 49 -24.21 5.59 17.28
N ASP A 50 -22.98 5.44 16.77
CA ASP A 50 -21.77 5.41 17.58
C ASP A 50 -21.18 6.83 17.68
N PRO A 51 -21.09 7.42 18.90
CA PRO A 51 -20.56 8.77 19.11
C PRO A 51 -19.04 8.87 18.90
N ALA A 52 -18.31 7.74 18.86
CA ALA A 52 -16.89 7.74 18.54
C ALA A 52 -16.63 7.98 17.05
N HIS A 53 -17.62 7.71 16.19
CA HIS A 53 -17.51 7.97 14.76
C HIS A 53 -17.55 9.47 14.48
N LYS A 54 -16.55 9.95 13.74
CA LYS A 54 -16.43 11.36 13.36
C LYS A 54 -16.70 11.51 11.87
N PRO A 55 -17.19 12.66 11.39
CA PRO A 55 -17.23 12.92 9.95
C PRO A 55 -15.86 12.68 9.32
N VAL A 56 -15.84 12.08 8.12
CA VAL A 56 -14.61 12.00 7.34
C VAL A 56 -14.13 13.41 6.97
N ASN A 57 -12.82 13.55 6.71
CA ASN A 57 -12.25 14.82 6.27
C ASN A 57 -12.83 15.28 4.91
N ASP A 58 -12.62 16.55 4.57
CA ASP A 58 -13.20 17.16 3.37
C ASP A 58 -12.75 16.48 2.06
N GLU A 59 -11.51 16.02 2.00
CA GLU A 59 -10.94 15.35 0.82
C GLU A 59 -11.62 13.99 0.58
N THR A 60 -11.71 13.15 1.62
CA THR A 60 -12.41 11.87 1.59
C THR A 60 -13.90 12.09 1.29
N ARG A 61 -14.54 13.08 1.93
CA ARG A 61 -15.96 13.41 1.68
C ARG A 61 -16.19 13.76 0.21
N LYS A 62 -15.34 14.63 -0.35
CA LYS A 62 -15.43 15.01 -1.76
C LYS A 62 -15.27 13.80 -2.67
N LYS A 63 -14.25 12.97 -2.43
CA LYS A 63 -14.01 11.76 -3.23
C LYS A 63 -15.20 10.80 -3.21
N LEU A 64 -15.80 10.59 -2.04
CA LEU A 64 -16.97 9.73 -1.89
C LEU A 64 -18.21 10.30 -2.61
N GLY A 65 -18.38 11.63 -2.61
CA GLY A 65 -19.46 12.31 -3.32
C GLY A 65 -19.34 12.32 -4.86
N GLU A 66 -18.14 12.10 -5.40
CA GLU A 66 -17.91 11.94 -6.85
C GLU A 66 -18.36 10.56 -7.37
N LEU A 67 -18.56 9.60 -6.48
CA LEU A 67 -18.94 8.24 -6.84
C LEU A 67 -20.47 8.12 -6.90
N PRO A 68 -21.03 7.22 -7.73
CA PRO A 68 -22.48 6.97 -7.81
C PRO A 68 -22.96 6.15 -6.60
N LEU A 69 -22.68 6.63 -5.39
CA LEU A 69 -23.09 6.04 -4.13
C LEU A 69 -24.43 6.61 -3.70
N LYS A 70 -25.28 5.75 -3.13
CA LYS A 70 -26.59 6.18 -2.65
C LYS A 70 -26.54 7.01 -1.36
N TRP A 71 -25.42 7.00 -0.62
CA TRP A 71 -25.27 7.59 0.73
C TRP A 71 -24.97 9.10 0.71
N LYS A 72 -25.35 9.82 1.77
CA LYS A 72 -25.16 11.28 1.89
C LYS A 72 -24.15 11.66 2.97
N ASN A 73 -24.05 10.84 4.01
CA ASN A 73 -23.19 11.10 5.15
C ASN A 73 -22.18 9.96 5.33
N TYR A 74 -20.96 10.33 5.72
CA TYR A 74 -19.82 9.43 5.81
C TYR A 74 -19.04 9.70 7.09
N PHE A 75 -18.83 8.65 7.87
CA PHE A 75 -18.18 8.73 9.16
C PHE A 75 -16.96 7.81 9.23
N LEU A 76 -15.85 8.37 9.68
CA LEU A 76 -14.62 7.65 9.97
C LEU A 76 -14.81 6.78 11.22
N VAL A 77 -14.61 5.49 11.05
CA VAL A 77 -14.62 4.49 12.12
C VAL A 77 -13.21 4.19 12.60
N LYS A 78 -12.30 3.97 11.65
CA LYS A 78 -10.89 3.68 11.94
C LYS A 78 -10.01 4.24 10.83
N GLN A 79 -8.85 4.74 11.21
CA GLN A 79 -7.75 5.08 10.31
C GLN A 79 -6.50 4.33 10.75
N SER A 80 -5.75 3.81 9.78
CA SER A 80 -4.47 3.12 9.99
C SER A 80 -3.52 3.38 8.82
N ASP A 81 -2.25 3.56 9.12
CA ASP A 81 -1.21 3.70 8.11
C ASP A 81 -0.56 2.35 7.80
N LEU A 82 -0.10 2.16 6.56
CA LEU A 82 0.68 1.01 6.15
C LEU A 82 1.79 1.39 5.16
N SER A 83 2.95 0.76 5.31
CA SER A 83 4.11 0.92 4.42
C SER A 83 4.28 -0.38 3.64
N VAL A 84 4.12 -0.34 2.32
CA VAL A 84 4.25 -1.50 1.44
C VAL A 84 5.63 -1.43 0.78
N PRO A 85 6.54 -2.38 1.09
CA PRO A 85 7.82 -2.46 0.39
C PRO A 85 7.63 -2.79 -1.09
N GLU A 86 8.60 -2.38 -1.91
CA GLU A 86 8.55 -2.66 -3.34
C GLU A 86 8.40 -4.16 -3.63
N LYS A 87 7.51 -4.51 -4.57
CA LYS A 87 7.21 -5.90 -4.97
C LYS A 87 6.82 -6.81 -3.81
N SER A 88 6.29 -6.24 -2.73
CA SER A 88 5.85 -6.94 -1.52
C SER A 88 4.36 -6.74 -1.28
N SER A 89 3.85 -7.38 -0.22
CA SER A 89 2.48 -7.23 0.24
C SER A 89 2.46 -6.92 1.73
N LYS A 90 1.53 -6.07 2.15
CA LYS A 90 1.19 -5.83 3.55
C LYS A 90 -0.31 -5.82 3.74
N ASP A 91 -0.75 -6.27 4.90
CA ASP A 91 -2.13 -6.18 5.33
C ASP A 91 -2.29 -5.27 6.54
N VAL A 92 -3.49 -4.73 6.68
CA VAL A 92 -3.89 -3.96 7.86
C VAL A 92 -5.33 -4.32 8.24
N THR A 93 -5.51 -4.62 9.52
CA THR A 93 -6.82 -4.87 10.12
C THR A 93 -7.45 -3.54 10.52
N LEU A 94 -8.65 -3.26 9.99
CA LEU A 94 -9.41 -2.04 10.29
C LEU A 94 -10.53 -2.30 11.31
N SER A 95 -11.01 -3.54 11.40
CA SER A 95 -11.88 -4.05 12.47
C SER A 95 -11.81 -5.58 12.49
N ASP A 96 -12.43 -6.21 13.49
CA ASP A 96 -12.53 -7.68 13.59
C ASP A 96 -13.17 -8.33 12.35
N LYS A 97 -13.92 -7.55 11.57
CA LYS A 97 -14.63 -8.00 10.36
C LYS A 97 -14.07 -7.41 9.07
N CYS A 98 -13.06 -6.54 9.13
CA CYS A 98 -12.54 -5.83 7.96
C CYS A 98 -11.01 -5.79 7.95
N LYS A 99 -10.42 -6.36 6.92
CA LYS A 99 -8.98 -6.32 6.65
C LYS A 99 -8.75 -5.95 5.19
N ILE A 100 -7.69 -5.22 4.92
CA ILE A 100 -7.21 -5.05 3.53
C ILE A 100 -5.81 -5.61 3.40
N ALA A 101 -5.49 -6.12 2.21
CA ALA A 101 -4.12 -6.41 1.80
C ALA A 101 -3.79 -5.58 0.56
N VAL A 102 -2.64 -4.92 0.59
CA VAL A 102 -2.09 -4.12 -0.51
C VAL A 102 -0.80 -4.78 -0.95
N LYS A 103 -0.75 -5.15 -2.23
CA LYS A 103 0.41 -5.77 -2.87
C LYS A 103 0.91 -4.86 -3.98
N ASP A 104 2.18 -4.50 -3.92
CA ASP A 104 2.87 -3.88 -5.04
C ASP A 104 3.21 -4.95 -6.08
N ILE A 105 2.74 -4.74 -7.30
CA ILE A 105 2.96 -5.67 -8.42
C ILE A 105 3.85 -5.07 -9.52
N ASP A 106 4.19 -3.78 -9.44
CA ASP A 106 4.91 -3.07 -10.50
C ASP A 106 5.77 -1.92 -9.95
N GLY A 107 6.54 -2.21 -8.90
CA GLY A 107 7.57 -1.30 -8.39
C GLY A 107 7.03 0.08 -7.98
N GLY A 108 5.90 0.09 -7.28
CA GLY A 108 5.25 1.31 -6.79
C GLY A 108 4.37 2.02 -7.81
N LYS A 109 4.03 1.40 -8.95
CA LYS A 109 3.13 1.97 -9.96
C LYS A 109 1.72 1.38 -9.91
N ASN A 110 1.64 0.05 -9.84
CA ASN A 110 0.39 -0.69 -9.83
C ASN A 110 0.29 -1.49 -8.52
N PHE A 111 -0.89 -1.45 -7.92
CA PHE A 111 -1.18 -2.15 -6.69
C PHE A 111 -2.38 -3.05 -6.87
N GLU A 112 -2.25 -4.27 -6.40
CA GLU A 112 -3.36 -5.18 -6.17
C GLU A 112 -3.86 -4.98 -4.74
N VAL A 113 -5.14 -4.66 -4.60
CA VAL A 113 -5.78 -4.45 -3.30
C VAL A 113 -6.89 -5.47 -3.13
N ALA A 114 -6.81 -6.23 -2.03
CA ALA A 114 -7.82 -7.19 -1.62
C ALA A 114 -8.51 -6.72 -0.35
N LEU A 115 -9.84 -6.68 -0.36
CA LEU A 115 -10.70 -6.42 0.78
C LEU A 115 -11.22 -7.75 1.33
N PHE A 116 -11.08 -7.94 2.63
CA PHE A 116 -11.58 -9.10 3.35
C PHE A 116 -12.68 -8.69 4.32
N GLY A 117 -13.85 -9.31 4.18
CA GLY A 117 -15.01 -9.14 5.06
C GLY A 117 -15.26 -10.42 5.83
N LYS A 118 -15.32 -10.36 7.17
CA LYS A 118 -15.53 -11.54 8.06
C LYS A 118 -14.58 -12.72 7.76
N GLY A 119 -13.35 -12.42 7.36
CA GLY A 119 -12.33 -13.43 7.03
C GLY A 119 -12.33 -13.89 5.56
N GLU A 120 -13.33 -13.54 4.76
CA GLU A 120 -13.43 -13.94 3.35
C GLU A 120 -13.01 -12.80 2.42
N SER A 121 -12.34 -13.12 1.32
CA SER A 121 -12.02 -12.13 0.28
C SER A 121 -13.30 -11.72 -0.45
N VAL A 122 -13.75 -10.49 -0.24
CA VAL A 122 -14.98 -9.96 -0.86
C VAL A 122 -14.72 -9.20 -2.16
N LEU A 123 -13.54 -8.60 -2.30
CA LEU A 123 -13.18 -7.83 -3.49
C LEU A 123 -11.67 -7.86 -3.68
N LYS A 124 -11.24 -8.01 -4.93
CA LYS A 124 -9.84 -7.93 -5.32
C LYS A 124 -9.72 -7.14 -6.60
N ARG A 125 -8.92 -6.09 -6.61
CA ARG A 125 -8.75 -5.20 -7.77
C ARG A 125 -7.31 -4.76 -7.91
N THR A 126 -6.88 -4.63 -9.16
CA THR A 126 -5.57 -4.10 -9.52
C THR A 126 -5.75 -2.78 -10.22
N GLN A 127 -5.01 -1.75 -9.78
CA GLN A 127 -5.00 -0.46 -10.46
C GLN A 127 -3.72 0.32 -10.18
N LYS A 128 -3.51 1.38 -10.96
CA LYS A 128 -2.56 2.42 -10.61
C LYS A 128 -3.07 3.16 -9.38
N LEU A 129 -2.15 3.49 -8.48
CA LEU A 129 -2.43 4.40 -7.37
C LEU A 129 -1.27 5.40 -7.24
N PRO A 130 -1.29 6.50 -8.02
CA PRO A 130 -0.40 7.64 -7.84
C PRO A 130 -0.46 8.21 -6.43
N LYS A 131 0.62 8.90 -6.03
CA LYS A 131 0.65 9.64 -4.77
C LYS A 131 -0.47 10.69 -4.73
N GLY A 132 -1.18 10.75 -3.61
CA GLY A 132 -2.34 11.61 -3.39
C GLY A 132 -3.66 11.00 -3.86
N GLU A 133 -3.63 9.94 -4.67
CA GLU A 133 -4.86 9.33 -5.18
C GLU A 133 -5.53 8.43 -4.14
N MET A 134 -6.86 8.48 -4.13
CA MET A 134 -7.73 7.68 -3.28
C MET A 134 -8.44 6.61 -4.08
N PHE A 135 -8.43 5.40 -3.55
CA PHE A 135 -9.17 4.26 -4.05
C PHE A 135 -10.24 3.83 -3.05
N VAL A 136 -11.47 3.62 -3.52
CA VAL A 136 -12.62 3.27 -2.69
C VAL A 136 -13.07 1.85 -3.00
N LEU A 137 -13.13 1.03 -1.96
CA LEU A 137 -13.60 -0.35 -1.98
C LEU A 137 -14.89 -0.43 -1.17
N GLY A 138 -15.95 -0.98 -1.74
CA GLY A 138 -17.22 -1.19 -1.05
C GLY A 138 -17.41 -2.65 -0.63
N GLY A 139 -17.92 -2.87 0.58
CA GLY A 139 -18.48 -4.15 1.00
C GLY A 139 -19.99 -4.24 0.75
N ASN A 140 -20.55 -5.44 0.89
CA ASN A 140 -22.00 -5.67 0.78
C ASN A 140 -22.78 -4.81 1.80
N ALA A 141 -23.91 -4.27 1.37
CA ALA A 141 -24.76 -3.36 2.13
C ALA A 141 -26.23 -3.79 2.02
N PRO A 142 -26.69 -4.75 2.84
CA PRO A 142 -28.07 -5.25 2.78
C PRO A 142 -29.14 -4.23 3.23
N ASP A 143 -28.80 -3.01 3.66
CA ASP A 143 -29.73 -2.04 4.25
C ASP A 143 -29.51 -0.58 3.75
N SER A 144 -30.00 0.41 4.50
CA SER A 144 -29.81 1.85 4.30
C SER A 144 -28.39 2.36 4.59
N THR A 145 -27.50 1.51 5.11
CA THR A 145 -26.12 1.84 5.49
C THR A 145 -25.10 1.05 4.65
N GLY A 146 -23.84 1.50 4.62
CA GLY A 146 -22.77 0.87 3.86
C GLY A 146 -21.43 0.90 4.60
N TRP A 147 -20.59 -0.07 4.29
CA TRP A 147 -19.21 -0.15 4.78
C TRP A 147 -18.25 0.02 3.61
N LEU A 148 -17.41 1.04 3.70
CA LEU A 148 -16.46 1.42 2.66
C LEU A 148 -15.05 1.42 3.25
N VAL A 149 -14.08 1.03 2.44
CA VAL A 149 -12.66 1.26 2.73
C VAL A 149 -12.13 2.27 1.74
N VAL A 150 -11.52 3.34 2.25
CA VAL A 150 -10.81 4.34 1.45
C VAL A 150 -9.32 4.12 1.66
N LEU A 151 -8.58 3.88 0.59
CA LEU A 151 -7.13 3.73 0.59
C LEU A 151 -6.51 4.90 -0.15
N LYS A 152 -5.76 5.75 0.55
CA LYS A 152 -5.02 6.87 -0.03
C LYS A 152 -3.54 6.53 -0.07
N ARG A 153 -2.88 6.76 -1.20
CA ARG A 153 -1.41 6.74 -1.23
C ARG A 153 -0.85 8.09 -0.78
N ILE A 154 -0.02 8.08 0.25
CA ILE A 154 0.63 9.29 0.79
C ILE A 154 2.05 9.44 0.25
N GLU A 155 2.75 8.33 -0.03
CA GLU A 155 4.09 8.32 -0.62
C GLU A 155 4.25 7.29 -1.73
#